data_AF-Q1JS08-F1
#
_entry.id   AF-Q1JS08-F1
#
_cell.length_a   1.000
_cell.length_b   1.000
_cell.length_c   1.000
_cell.angle_alpha   90.00
_cell.angle_beta   90.00
_cell.angle_gamma   90.00
#
_symmetry.space_group_name_H-M   'P 1'
#
loop_
_entity.id
_entity.type
_entity.pdbx_description
1 polymer ?
#
loop_
_entity_poly.entity_id
_entity_poly.type
_entity_poly.pdbx_seq_one_letter_code
_entity_poly.pdbx_strand_id
1 'polypeptide(L)'
;GGFMSGTSTLDLYRAEILSAVGNVIVASMQYRVGAFGFLYLSPELDGYEEEAPGNMGLWDQALAIRWLKDNARSFGGDPNLITLFGESAGASSVNLHLLSPATKGLVKRGILQSGTLNAPW
;
A
#
# COMPACT_ATOMS: atom_id res chain seq x y z
N GLY A 1 0.00 6.90 -10.98
CA GLY A 1 0.14 7.50 -9.64
C GLY A 1 1.54 8.02 -9.35
N GLY A 2 2.60 7.30 -9.77
CA GLY A 2 3.99 7.78 -9.72
C GLY A 2 4.47 8.28 -8.37
N PHE A 3 3.89 7.79 -7.26
CA PHE A 3 4.09 8.30 -5.90
C PHE A 3 3.83 9.80 -5.69
N MET A 4 3.27 10.52 -6.68
CA MET A 4 3.03 11.96 -6.64
C MET A 4 1.55 12.31 -6.64
N SER A 5 0.69 11.40 -7.12
CA SER A 5 -0.75 11.62 -7.29
C SER A 5 -1.53 10.31 -7.23
N GLY A 6 -2.85 10.44 -7.22
CA GLY A 6 -3.80 9.33 -7.16
C GLY A 6 -4.67 9.42 -5.91
N THR A 7 -5.82 8.77 -5.97
CA THR A 7 -6.73 8.63 -4.83
C THR A 7 -7.53 7.35 -4.98
N SER A 8 -7.83 6.70 -3.85
CA SER A 8 -8.73 5.56 -3.77
C SER A 8 -10.19 5.92 -4.09
N THR A 9 -10.52 7.20 -4.22
CA THR A 9 -11.90 7.70 -4.37
C THR A 9 -12.32 7.94 -5.82
N LEU A 10 -11.45 7.67 -6.81
CA LEU A 10 -11.84 7.77 -8.21
C LEU A 10 -12.93 6.75 -8.53
N ASP A 11 -13.92 7.15 -9.35
CA ASP A 11 -15.00 6.26 -9.80
C ASP A 11 -14.47 5.00 -10.50
N LEU A 12 -13.30 5.10 -11.15
CA LEU A 12 -12.60 3.96 -11.76
C LEU A 12 -12.25 2.85 -10.76
N TYR A 13 -12.06 3.17 -9.49
CA TYR A 13 -11.66 2.23 -8.44
C TYR A 13 -12.83 1.75 -7.56
N ARG A 14 -14.06 2.07 -7.97
CA ARG A 14 -15.28 1.56 -7.36
C ARG A 14 -15.29 0.04 -7.37
N ALA A 15 -15.39 -0.54 -6.17
CA ALA A 15 -15.21 -1.96 -5.95
C ALA A 15 -16.52 -2.77 -5.88
N GLU A 16 -17.67 -2.13 -6.11
CA GLU A 16 -19.00 -2.73 -5.93
C GLU A 16 -19.22 -3.93 -6.85
N ILE A 17 -18.79 -3.84 -8.12
CA ILE A 17 -18.93 -4.96 -9.06
C ILE A 17 -17.97 -6.08 -8.68
N LEU A 18 -16.72 -5.76 -8.34
CA LEU A 18 -15.72 -6.76 -7.97
C LEU A 18 -16.11 -7.51 -6.69
N SER A 19 -16.62 -6.81 -5.69
CA SER A 19 -17.07 -7.42 -4.44
C SER A 19 -18.31 -8.29 -4.64
N ALA A 20 -19.32 -7.78 -5.36
CA ALA A 20 -20.58 -8.49 -5.56
C ALA A 20 -20.42 -9.73 -6.46
N VAL A 21 -19.73 -9.60 -7.59
CA VAL A 21 -19.56 -10.71 -8.55
C VAL A 21 -18.51 -11.70 -8.07
N GLY A 22 -17.40 -11.20 -7.52
CA GLY A 22 -16.32 -12.04 -7.02
C GLY A 22 -16.64 -12.73 -5.68
N ASN A 23 -17.67 -12.27 -4.98
CA ASN A 23 -17.98 -12.66 -3.59
C ASN A 23 -16.75 -12.52 -2.68
N VAL A 24 -16.14 -11.33 -2.72
CA VAL A 24 -14.91 -11.00 -1.97
C VAL A 24 -15.05 -9.65 -1.27
N ILE A 25 -14.25 -9.46 -0.22
CA ILE A 25 -14.07 -8.14 0.41
C ILE A 25 -12.99 -7.40 -0.38
N VAL A 26 -13.30 -6.16 -0.76
CA VAL A 26 -12.35 -5.25 -1.38
C VAL A 26 -12.19 -4.03 -0.48
N ALA A 27 -10.95 -3.69 -0.16
CA ALA A 27 -10.61 -2.50 0.61
C ALA A 27 -9.65 -1.63 -0.21
N SER A 28 -9.77 -0.32 -0.05
CA SER A 28 -8.86 0.67 -0.60
C SER A 28 -8.52 1.70 0.48
N MET A 29 -7.43 2.42 0.30
CA MET A 29 -6.93 3.37 1.29
C MET A 29 -6.20 4.53 0.63
N GLN A 30 -6.14 5.65 1.33
CA GLN A 30 -5.29 6.78 0.97
C GLN A 30 -3.94 6.64 1.66
N TYR A 31 -2.85 6.83 0.93
CA TYR A 31 -1.50 6.99 1.50
C TYR A 31 -0.93 8.33 1.07
N ARG A 32 -0.04 8.90 1.87
CA ARG A 32 0.63 10.16 1.52
C ARG A 32 1.45 9.99 0.25
N VAL A 33 1.36 10.98 -0.65
CA VAL A 33 2.11 11.06 -1.91
C VAL A 33 2.93 12.35 -1.95
N GLY A 34 3.86 12.44 -2.90
CA GLY A 34 4.79 13.55 -3.06
C GLY A 34 5.69 13.73 -1.85
N ALA A 35 6.12 14.98 -1.62
CA ALA A 35 6.95 15.32 -0.47
C ALA A 35 6.33 14.90 0.87
N PHE A 36 5.00 14.94 1.00
CA PHE A 36 4.31 14.54 2.23
C PHE A 36 4.49 13.06 2.59
N GLY A 37 4.70 12.19 1.60
CA GLY A 37 4.92 10.76 1.80
C GLY A 37 6.37 10.33 1.69
N PHE A 38 7.22 11.11 1.01
CA PHE A 38 8.53 10.63 0.57
C PHE A 38 9.69 11.61 0.80
N LEU A 39 9.48 12.72 1.52
CA LEU A 39 10.59 13.56 1.97
C LEU A 39 11.54 12.75 2.84
N TYR A 40 12.82 12.73 2.47
CA TYR A 40 13.89 12.01 3.14
C TYR A 40 15.04 12.97 3.42
N LEU A 41 15.29 13.26 4.70
CA LEU A 41 16.38 14.12 5.18
C LEU A 41 17.10 13.50 6.40
N SER A 42 16.80 12.24 6.72
CA SER A 42 17.34 11.58 7.92
C SER A 42 18.88 11.57 7.98
N PRO A 43 19.63 11.31 6.89
CA PRO A 43 21.09 11.39 6.90
C PRO A 43 21.66 12.79 7.22
N GLU A 44 20.87 13.83 7.02
CA GLU A 44 21.21 15.24 7.22
C GLU A 44 20.78 15.76 8.59
N LEU A 45 20.05 14.96 9.37
CA LEU A 45 19.39 15.34 10.62
C LEU A 45 19.90 14.50 11.80
N ASP A 46 21.14 14.73 12.21
CA ASP A 46 21.78 14.04 13.34
C ASP A 46 20.98 14.25 14.65
N GLY A 47 20.50 13.16 15.25
CA GLY A 47 19.64 13.18 16.45
C GLY A 47 18.17 13.52 16.19
N TYR A 48 17.76 13.67 14.92
CA TYR A 48 16.41 14.00 14.47
C TYR A 48 15.98 13.13 13.28
N GLU A 49 16.46 11.89 13.23
CA GLU A 49 16.27 10.99 12.08
C GLU A 49 14.78 10.71 11.78
N GLU A 50 13.94 10.73 12.81
CA GLU A 50 12.49 10.52 12.72
C GLU A 50 11.70 11.74 12.21
N GLU A 51 12.32 12.92 12.08
CA GLU A 51 11.64 14.11 11.56
C GLU A 51 11.34 14.00 10.05
N ALA A 52 12.22 13.33 9.30
CA ALA A 52 12.04 13.06 7.87
C ALA A 52 12.72 11.75 7.43
N PRO A 53 12.23 10.58 7.91
CA PRO A 53 12.85 9.27 7.67
C PRO A 53 12.58 8.72 6.26
N GLY A 54 11.79 9.42 5.43
CA GLY A 54 11.41 8.96 4.10
C GLY A 54 10.38 7.83 4.13
N ASN A 55 9.83 7.51 2.95
CA ASN A 55 8.93 6.37 2.75
C ASN A 55 7.69 6.33 3.66
N MET A 56 7.31 7.46 4.26
CA MET A 56 6.15 7.55 5.15
C MET A 56 4.82 7.21 4.45
N GLY A 57 4.73 7.43 3.14
CA GLY A 57 3.61 6.93 2.32
C GLY A 57 3.54 5.40 2.27
N LEU A 58 4.69 4.70 2.28
CA LEU A 58 4.71 3.23 2.36
C LEU A 58 4.38 2.74 3.77
N TRP A 59 4.79 3.48 4.81
CA TRP A 59 4.39 3.19 6.19
C TRP A 59 2.88 3.37 6.41
N ASP A 60 2.25 4.37 5.79
CA ASP A 60 0.80 4.52 5.78
C ASP A 60 0.12 3.27 5.22
N GLN A 61 0.65 2.75 4.10
CA GLN A 61 0.14 1.52 3.49
C GLN A 61 0.35 0.30 4.39
N ALA A 62 1.53 0.15 4.99
CA ALA A 62 1.83 -0.95 5.91
C ALA A 62 0.87 -0.93 7.13
N LEU A 63 0.59 0.26 7.66
CA LEU A 63 -0.34 0.45 8.77
C LEU A 63 -1.77 0.06 8.37
N ALA A 64 -2.24 0.50 7.21
CA ALA A 64 -3.57 0.16 6.72
C ALA A 64 -3.71 -1.34 6.40
N ILE A 65 -2.69 -1.97 5.82
CA ILE A 65 -2.68 -3.42 5.57
C ILE A 65 -2.75 -4.19 6.89
N ARG A 66 -1.99 -3.76 7.90
CA ARG A 66 -2.06 -4.34 9.26
C ARG A 66 -3.46 -4.16 9.84
N TRP A 67 -4.03 -2.97 9.76
CA TRP A 67 -5.38 -2.69 10.24
C TRP A 67 -6.42 -3.59 9.56
N LEU A 68 -6.34 -3.75 8.24
CA LEU A 68 -7.22 -4.64 7.48
C LEU A 68 -7.05 -6.10 7.90
N LYS A 69 -5.83 -6.54 8.17
CA LYS A 69 -5.56 -7.89 8.68
C LYS A 69 -6.16 -8.09 10.07
N ASP A 70 -5.98 -7.14 10.98
CA ASP A 70 -6.49 -7.21 12.35
C ASP A 70 -8.03 -7.18 12.38
N ASN A 71 -8.66 -6.48 11.44
CA ASN A 71 -10.11 -6.32 11.35
C ASN A 71 -10.80 -7.25 10.34
N ALA A 72 -10.05 -8.08 9.60
CA ALA A 72 -10.61 -8.89 8.51
C ALA A 72 -11.83 -9.71 8.96
N ARG A 73 -11.72 -10.36 10.13
CA ARG A 73 -12.80 -11.20 10.67
C ARG A 73 -14.07 -10.42 10.99
N SER A 74 -13.94 -9.16 11.41
CA SER A 74 -15.08 -8.28 11.72
C SER A 74 -15.91 -7.94 10.49
N PHE A 75 -15.31 -8.01 9.30
CA PHE A 75 -15.99 -7.82 8.01
C PHE A 75 -16.35 -9.15 7.32
N GLY A 76 -16.14 -10.30 7.98
CA GLY A 76 -16.39 -11.62 7.40
C GLY A 76 -15.25 -12.16 6.53
N GLY A 77 -14.08 -11.52 6.55
CA GLY A 77 -12.89 -11.94 5.81
C GLY A 77 -11.95 -12.86 6.59
N ASP A 78 -11.11 -13.57 5.86
CA ASP A 78 -10.01 -14.35 6.44
C ASP A 78 -8.70 -13.53 6.41
N PRO A 79 -8.08 -13.22 7.58
CA PRO A 79 -6.84 -12.44 7.66
C PRO A 79 -5.62 -13.11 7.03
N ASN A 80 -5.68 -14.41 6.74
CA ASN A 80 -4.64 -15.15 6.03
C ASN A 80 -4.87 -15.17 4.51
N LEU A 81 -6.05 -14.72 4.07
CA LEU A 81 -6.50 -14.75 2.69
C LEU A 81 -6.58 -13.35 2.08
N ILE A 82 -5.62 -12.49 2.44
CA ILE A 82 -5.42 -11.18 1.82
C ILE A 82 -4.61 -11.32 0.52
N THR A 83 -4.97 -10.54 -0.50
CA THR A 83 -4.23 -10.35 -1.75
C THR A 83 -4.10 -8.86 -1.99
N LEU A 84 -2.89 -8.35 -2.15
CA LEU A 84 -2.66 -6.97 -2.54
C LEU A 84 -2.77 -6.84 -4.06
N PHE A 85 -3.36 -5.77 -4.58
CA PHE A 85 -3.32 -5.48 -6.01
C PHE A 85 -3.24 -3.98 -6.26
N GLY A 86 -2.53 -3.61 -7.32
CA GLY A 86 -2.33 -2.21 -7.66
C GLY A 86 -1.74 -2.03 -9.05
N GLU A 87 -1.78 -0.78 -9.51
CA GLU A 87 -1.36 -0.35 -10.84
C GLU A 87 -0.27 0.74 -10.73
N SER A 88 0.71 0.75 -11.65
CA SER A 88 1.81 1.73 -11.68
C SER A 88 2.53 1.79 -10.32
N ALA A 89 2.64 2.97 -9.68
CA ALA A 89 3.20 3.11 -8.33
C ALA A 89 2.47 2.28 -7.26
N GLY A 90 1.17 2.01 -7.45
CA GLY A 90 0.44 1.05 -6.62
C GLY A 90 0.95 -0.37 -6.81
N ALA A 91 1.28 -0.78 -8.03
CA ALA A 91 1.89 -2.09 -8.30
C ALA A 91 3.30 -2.20 -7.70
N SER A 92 4.12 -1.14 -7.80
CA SER A 92 5.42 -1.09 -7.12
C SER A 92 5.28 -1.11 -5.60
N SER A 93 4.23 -0.48 -5.05
CA SER A 93 3.88 -0.58 -3.62
C SER A 93 3.52 -2.02 -3.22
N VAL A 94 2.72 -2.73 -4.04
CA VAL A 94 2.45 -4.17 -3.82
C VAL A 94 3.76 -4.96 -3.81
N ASN A 95 4.66 -4.72 -4.77
CA ASN A 95 5.97 -5.35 -4.84
C ASN A 95 6.77 -5.14 -3.55
N LEU A 96 6.86 -3.87 -3.11
CA LEU A 96 7.56 -3.48 -1.88
C LEU A 96 6.99 -4.18 -0.65
N HIS A 97 5.66 -4.26 -0.48
CA HIS A 97 5.06 -4.89 0.70
C HIS A 97 5.25 -6.41 0.75
N LEU A 98 5.42 -7.06 -0.40
CA LEU A 98 5.74 -8.49 -0.47
C LEU A 98 7.20 -8.78 -0.11
N LEU A 99 8.11 -7.83 -0.37
CA LEU A 99 9.55 -8.01 -0.20
C LEU A 99 10.12 -7.36 1.07
N SER A 100 9.51 -6.28 1.55
CA SER A 100 10.03 -5.48 2.65
C SER A 100 10.11 -6.30 3.94
N PRO A 101 11.25 -6.27 4.66
CA PRO A 101 11.35 -6.87 5.98
C PRO A 101 10.30 -6.34 6.97
N ALA A 102 9.91 -5.06 6.85
CA ALA A 102 8.97 -4.41 7.75
C ALA A 102 7.53 -4.94 7.65
N THR A 103 7.16 -5.49 6.50
CA THR A 103 5.82 -6.03 6.22
C THR A 103 5.82 -7.53 5.97
N LYS A 104 6.97 -8.19 6.15
CA LYS A 104 7.13 -9.62 5.97
C LYS A 104 6.10 -10.40 6.78
N GLY A 105 5.33 -11.24 6.10
CA GLY A 105 4.31 -12.08 6.71
C GLY A 105 2.92 -11.43 6.86
N LEU A 106 2.77 -10.13 6.58
CA LEU A 106 1.43 -9.50 6.55
C LEU A 106 0.59 -10.06 5.40
N VAL A 107 1.17 -10.10 4.19
CA VAL A 107 0.54 -10.63 2.97
C VAL A 107 1.57 -11.43 2.16
N LYS A 108 1.11 -12.43 1.40
CA LYS A 108 1.96 -13.33 0.60
C LYS A 108 1.51 -13.46 -0.87
N ARG A 109 0.48 -12.73 -1.28
CA ARG A 109 -0.11 -12.78 -2.62
C ARG A 109 -0.28 -11.36 -3.15
N GLY A 110 0.13 -11.14 -4.40
CA GLY A 110 0.04 -9.84 -5.04
C GLY A 110 -0.28 -9.93 -6.53
N ILE A 111 -1.00 -8.95 -7.03
CA ILE A 111 -1.23 -8.70 -8.46
C ILE A 111 -0.63 -7.34 -8.79
N LEU A 112 0.31 -7.31 -9.74
CA LEU A 112 1.08 -6.12 -10.08
C LEU A 112 0.77 -5.73 -11.53
N GLN A 113 0.13 -4.58 -11.73
CA GLN A 113 -0.25 -4.08 -13.05
C GLN A 113 0.69 -2.95 -13.46
N SER A 114 1.59 -3.21 -14.41
CA SER A 114 2.46 -2.18 -15.00
C SER A 114 3.34 -1.40 -13.99
N GLY A 115 3.81 -2.07 -12.93
CA GLY A 115 4.80 -1.49 -12.02
C GLY A 115 5.50 -2.52 -11.15
N THR A 116 6.82 -2.38 -11.07
CA THR A 116 7.73 -3.23 -10.32
C THR A 116 8.86 -2.37 -9.74
N LEU A 117 9.47 -2.82 -8.64
CA LEU A 117 10.51 -2.05 -7.94
C LEU A 117 11.79 -1.82 -8.77
N ASN A 118 12.07 -2.69 -9.75
CA ASN A 118 13.23 -2.56 -10.63
C ASN A 118 13.00 -1.57 -11.79
N ALA A 119 11.83 -0.97 -11.90
CA ALA A 119 11.60 0.07 -12.88
C ALA A 119 12.40 1.35 -12.49
N PRO A 120 12.87 2.15 -13.47
CA PRO A 120 13.78 3.26 -13.21
C PRO A 120 13.11 4.54 -12.65
N TRP A 121 11.78 4.55 -12.55
CA TRP A 121 10.98 5.67 -12.06
C TRP A 121 10.66 5.52 -10.58
#